data_AF-A0A3D4D3J0-F1
#
_entry.id   AF-A0A3D4D3J0-F1
#
_cell.length_a   1.000
_cell.length_b   1.000
_cell.length_c   1.000
_cell.angle_alpha   90.00
_cell.angle_beta   90.00
_cell.angle_gamma   90.00
#
_symmetry.space_group_name_H-M   'P 1'
#
loop_
_entity.id
_entity.type
_entity.pdbx_description
1 polymer ?
#
loop_
_entity_poly.entity_id
_entity_poly.type
_entity_poly.pdbx_seq_one_letter_code
_entity_poly.pdbx_strand_id
1 'polypeptide(L)' 'MALGLRVLKILIVSPGSLHNGNTRSAIRWASELSALGHEVRITSEWEDENVDLLVALNAE' A
#
# COMPACT_ATOMS: atom_id res chain seq x y z
N MET A 1 13.99 -10.39 22.29
CA MET A 1 14.15 -10.90 20.91
C MET A 1 13.28 -10.01 20.03
N ALA A 2 13.86 -8.98 19.41
CA ALA A 2 13.12 -8.17 18.45
C ALA A 2 12.87 -9.07 17.24
N LEU A 3 11.61 -9.35 16.91
CA LEU A 3 11.28 -9.93 15.60
C LEU A 3 11.80 -8.92 14.57
N GLY A 4 12.91 -9.24 13.92
CA GLY A 4 13.43 -8.43 12.83
C GLY A 4 12.41 -8.48 11.69
N LEU A 5 11.51 -7.50 11.65
CA LEU A 5 10.55 -7.38 10.56
C LEU A 5 11.34 -7.14 9.28
N ARG A 6 11.20 -8.07 8.34
CA ARG A 6 11.77 -7.93 6.99
C ARG A 6 11.16 -6.68 6.34
N VAL A 7 11.99 -5.88 5.68
CA VAL A 7 11.52 -4.79 4.81
C VAL A 7 10.81 -5.42 3.61
N LEU A 8 9.57 -5.00 3.35
CA LEU A 8 8.72 -5.51 2.28
C LEU A 8 8.51 -4.42 1.24
N LYS A 9 8.39 -4.83 -0.03
CA LYS A 9 7.87 -4.00 -1.11
C LYS A 9 6.36 -4.17 -1.19
N ILE A 10 5.62 -3.14 -0.82
CA ILE A 10 4.17 -3.15 -0.72
C ILE A 10 3.57 -2.21 -1.78
N LEU A 11 2.67 -2.73 -2.60
CA LEU A 11 1.91 -1.95 -3.57
C LEU A 11 0.45 -1.85 -3.12
N ILE A 12 -0.03 -0.63 -2.90
CA ILE A 12 -1.44 -0.35 -2.65
C ILE A 12 -2.07 0.12 -3.96
N VAL A 13 -3.03 -0.65 -4.48
CA VAL A 13 -3.78 -0.34 -5.69
C VAL A 13 -5.15 0.18 -5.28
N SER A 14 -5.50 1.41 -5.66
CA SER A 14 -6.80 2.01 -5.38
C SER A 14 -7.43 2.51 -6.69
N PRO A 15 -8.52 1.89 -7.17
CA PRO A 15 -9.25 2.39 -8.31
C PRO A 15 -9.90 3.74 -7.96
N GLY A 16 -9.73 4.73 -8.84
CA GLY A 16 -10.44 6.01 -8.77
C GLY A 16 -9.57 7.23 -8.45
N SER A 17 -10.04 8.38 -8.92
CA SER A 17 -9.41 9.69 -8.73
C SER A 17 -9.29 10.07 -7.25
N LEU A 18 -8.30 10.91 -6.94
CA LEU A 18 -7.76 11.37 -5.64
C LEU A 18 -8.74 11.86 -4.54
N HIS A 19 -10.06 11.66 -4.67
CA HIS A 19 -11.10 12.27 -3.84
C HIS A 19 -12.16 11.30 -3.31
N ASN A 20 -11.82 10.02 -3.07
CA ASN A 20 -12.75 9.05 -2.47
C ASN A 20 -12.24 8.50 -1.12
N GLY A 21 -13.09 7.73 -0.43
CA GLY A 21 -12.72 7.03 0.82
C GLY A 21 -11.50 6.11 0.65
N ASN A 22 -11.35 5.51 -0.53
CA ASN A 22 -10.21 4.64 -0.86
C ASN A 22 -8.88 5.41 -0.83
N THR A 23 -8.85 6.65 -1.31
CA THR A 23 -7.65 7.50 -1.28
C THR A 23 -7.21 7.76 0.16
N ARG A 24 -8.15 8.08 1.06
CA ARG A 24 -7.84 8.31 2.48
C ARG A 24 -7.32 7.04 3.16
N SER A 25 -7.94 5.89 2.88
CA SER A 25 -7.49 4.60 3.39
C SER A 25 -6.10 4.23 2.87
N ALA A 26 -5.85 4.42 1.57
CA ALA A 26 -4.54 4.16 0.94
C ALA A 26 -3.43 4.99 1.58
N ILE A 27 -3.66 6.31 1.71
CA ILE A 27 -2.70 7.24 2.32
C ILE A 27 -2.42 6.85 3.77
N ARG A 28 -3.47 6.54 4.54
CA ARG A 28 -3.31 6.13 5.93
C ARG A 28 -2.48 4.85 6.04
N TRP A 29 -2.81 3.83 5.27
CA TRP A 29 -2.09 2.56 5.32
C TRP A 29 -0.64 2.71 4.84
N ALA A 30 -0.39 3.49 3.80
CA ALA A 30 0.96 3.78 3.34
C ALA A 30 1.80 4.46 4.43
N SER A 31 1.22 5.41 5.16
CA SER A 31 1.90 6.06 6.28
C SER A 31 2.29 5.07 7.39
N GLU A 32 1.34 4.26 7.85
CA GLU A 32 1.59 3.30 8.94
C GLU A 32 2.62 2.22 8.53
N LEU A 33 2.48 1.67 7.33
CA LEU A 33 3.39 0.63 6.81
C LEU A 33 4.79 1.17 6.55
N SER A 34 4.91 2.41 6.06
CA SER A 34 6.21 3.07 5.91
C SER A 34 6.86 3.36 7.27
N ALA A 35 6.07 3.75 8.28
CA ALA A 35 6.57 3.96 9.64
C ALA A 35 7.10 2.67 10.30
N LEU A 36 6.62 1.51 9.86
CA LEU A 36 7.15 0.19 10.24
C LEU A 36 8.41 -0.21 9.45
N GLY A 37 8.87 0.62 8.51
CA GLY A 37 10.10 0.42 7.74
C GLY A 37 9.92 -0.31 6.41
N HIS A 38 8.70 -0.44 5.90
CA HIS A 38 8.45 -1.05 4.59
C HIS A 38 8.54 -0.02 3.44
N GLU A 39 8.83 -0.50 2.23
CA GLU A 39 8.76 0.29 1.00
C GLU A 39 7.32 0.25 0.49
N VAL A 40 6.62 1.39 0.46
CA VAL A 40 5.21 1.44 0.07
C VAL A 40 4.99 2.37 -1.12
N ARG A 41 4.26 1.90 -2.13
CA ARG A 41 3.80 2.73 -3.25
C ARG A 41 2.29 2.63 -3.39
N ILE A 42 1.65 3.74 -3.75
CA ILE A 42 0.23 3.81 -4.10
C ILE A 42 0.11 4.02 -5.62
N THR A 43 -0.76 3.27 -6.27
CA THR A 43 -1.05 3.38 -7.71
C THR A 43 -2.54 3.16 -7.97
N SER A 44 -3.03 3.61 -9.13
CA SER A 44 -4.37 3.27 -9.62
C SER A 44 -4.41 1.95 -10.37
N GLU A 45 -3.27 1.47 -10.86
CA GLU A 45 -3.15 0.31 -11.74
C GLU A 45 -1.95 -0.55 -11.34
N TRP A 46 -2.06 -1.86 -11.53
CA TRP A 46 -0.95 -2.80 -11.33
C TRP A 46 -0.39 -3.25 -12.67
N GLU A 47 0.93 -3.16 -12.83
CA GLU A 47 1.65 -3.42 -14.08
C GLU A 47 2.57 -4.66 -13.97
N ASP A 48 2.06 -5.78 -13.42
CA ASP A 48 2.81 -7.04 -13.24
C ASP A 48 4.13 -6.90 -12.45
N GLU A 49 4.18 -5.91 -11.57
CA GLU A 49 5.38 -5.58 -10.81
C GLU A 49 5.68 -6.61 -9.71
N ASN A 50 6.96 -6.93 -9.52
CA ASN A 50 7.39 -7.89 -8.52
C ASN A 50 7.45 -7.26 -7.12
N VAL A 51 6.41 -7.53 -6.32
CA VAL A 51 6.20 -6.99 -4.98
C VAL A 51 6.00 -8.11 -3.96
N ASP A 52 6.36 -7.87 -2.70
CA ASP A 52 6.15 -8.84 -1.63
C ASP A 52 4.68 -8.89 -1.18
N LEU A 53 3.93 -7.78 -1.37
CA LEU A 53 2.51 -7.69 -1.05
C LEU A 53 1.81 -6.68 -1.98
N LEU A 54 0.68 -7.10 -2.55
CA LEU A 54 -0.27 -6.23 -3.24
C LEU A 54 -1.55 -6.10 -2.41
N VAL A 55 -2.00 -4.86 -2.21
CA VAL A 55 -3.21 -4.52 -1.48
C VAL A 55 -4.15 -3.78 -2.41
N ALA A 56 -5.19 -4.45 -2.89
CA ALA A 56 -6.24 -3.83 -3.70
C ALA A 56 -7.34 -3.27 -2.80
N LEU A 57 -7.52 -1.95 -2.82
CA LEU A 57 -8.60 -1.28 -2.10
C LEU A 57 -9.82 -1.19 -2.99
N ASN A 58 -10.85 -1.94 -2.64
CA ASN A 58 -12.17 -1.81 -3.24
C ASN A 58 -13.17 -1.55 -2.10
N ALA A 59 -13.86 -0.41 -2.15
CA ALA A 59 -14.94 -0.10 -1.22
C ALA A 59 -16.15 0.39 -2.02
N GLU A 60 -17.33 -0.10 -1.63
CA GLU A 60 -18.65 0.31 -2.12
C GLU A 60 -19.25 1.40 -1.23
#